data_AF-A0A933L6G5-F1
#
_entry.id   AF-A0A933L6G5-F1
#
_cell.length_a   1.000
_cell.length_b   1.000
_cell.length_c   1.000
_cell.angle_alpha   90.00
_cell.angle_beta   90.00
_cell.angle_gamma   90.00
#
_symmetry.space_group_name_H-M   'P 1'
#
loop_
_entity.id
_entity.type
_entity.pdbx_description
1 polymer ?
#
loop_
_entity_poly.entity_id
_entity_poly.type
_entity_poly.pdbx_seq_one_letter_code
_entity_poly.pdbx_strand_id
1 'polypeptide(L)'
;MYKLTIISGPNRGTSYGFQDGEVSIGRQMGNTVVLVSPSVSKRHCVLVVQNDEIILRDHGSSNGTFVNGILTRSKTIGPGDRIGVGEFILELVKPTPPSLHNAPAIYGLGNVIQFPDKTQKKDIGAEGNTTSLKSIERVPQDFKEKVALFIDKQIMPFFYALNFKYDLKTIGAWILTLLCLGSLLVSIQPLIEVNHQSLINELGLRAKFIAKQIVAKNAPFLATKTDISTDIGSLEKSEKDVRMAILVDLENRILAPTNRMNQYLVSGEEAKIAIQTRNRFLSGREEGVIIEATNHNVVAIEPVKIFNPRLNKNIVIAMAIVSIDSLQSLPSLGDVGLFYSKAIVLNGLLFIIAFLILYFSTLKPFQVLNDDIDKVLKGDMNQVTKEFKISELSSLWDNINSALQRVPRSTMTMSGVDNMSFQGTLSSADCVAPFEVIGGISKHGIVVCDSEKKILYFNQVFEEISGLHIEQVKGETLMSAGRDQAFLALCQDMFSKVVSGGPSIQEEFEFSGVLFGIYLIAMGAAGTAPKCYVFIIEKKEGA
;
A
#
# COMPACT_ATOMS: atom_id res chain seq x y z
N MET A 1 -26.09 23.16 18.66
CA MET A 1 -26.97 22.01 18.89
C MET A 1 -26.11 20.75 18.87
N TYR A 2 -26.17 19.92 19.91
CA TYR A 2 -25.37 18.71 20.05
C TYR A 2 -26.29 17.48 20.08
N LYS A 3 -25.77 16.30 19.75
CA LYS A 3 -26.49 15.02 19.91
C LYS A 3 -25.63 13.97 20.60
N LEU A 4 -26.25 13.14 21.44
CA LEU A 4 -25.64 11.94 22.03
C LEU A 4 -26.11 10.71 21.26
N THR A 5 -25.19 9.90 20.76
CA THR A 5 -25.51 8.67 20.00
C THR A 5 -25.07 7.44 20.78
N ILE A 6 -25.95 6.45 20.98
CA ILE A 6 -25.58 5.18 21.61
C ILE A 6 -24.74 4.37 20.61
N ILE A 7 -23.46 4.16 20.91
CA ILE A 7 -22.54 3.37 20.06
C ILE A 7 -22.36 1.94 20.57
N SER A 8 -22.63 1.67 21.86
CA SER A 8 -22.63 0.32 22.45
C SER A 8 -23.63 0.22 23.60
N GLY A 9 -24.14 -0.99 23.86
CA GLY A 9 -25.21 -1.27 24.82
C GLY A 9 -26.59 -1.42 24.16
N PRO A 10 -27.65 -1.66 24.96
CA PRO A 10 -29.03 -1.72 24.47
C PRO A 10 -29.39 -0.47 23.65
N ASN A 11 -30.22 -0.61 22.62
CA ASN A 11 -30.67 0.50 21.75
C ASN A 11 -29.55 1.24 20.97
N ARG A 12 -28.45 0.54 20.63
CA ARG A 12 -27.39 1.05 19.74
C ARG A 12 -27.95 1.69 18.46
N GLY A 13 -27.42 2.84 18.08
CA GLY A 13 -27.86 3.64 16.93
C GLY A 13 -28.85 4.76 17.27
N THR A 14 -29.46 4.72 18.45
CA THR A 14 -30.38 5.79 18.91
C THR A 14 -29.62 7.08 19.19
N SER A 15 -30.15 8.22 18.73
CA SER A 15 -29.55 9.55 18.92
C SER A 15 -30.50 10.47 19.68
N TYR A 16 -29.97 11.20 20.67
CA TYR A 16 -30.70 12.18 21.48
C TYR A 16 -30.13 13.58 21.21
N GLY A 17 -30.92 14.45 20.56
CA GLY A 17 -30.54 15.85 20.34
C GLY A 17 -30.85 16.71 21.56
N PHE A 18 -29.95 17.63 21.91
CA PHE A 18 -30.14 18.59 23.00
C PHE A 18 -29.59 19.98 22.66
N GLN A 19 -30.14 20.97 23.37
CA GLN A 19 -29.79 22.38 23.28
C GLN A 19 -29.07 22.81 24.57
N ASP A 20 -28.77 24.11 24.69
CA ASP A 20 -28.11 24.68 25.86
C ASP A 20 -28.99 24.50 27.11
N GLY A 21 -28.35 24.24 28.26
CA GLY A 21 -29.03 23.91 29.51
C GLY A 21 -28.56 22.60 30.15
N GLU A 22 -29.36 22.06 31.08
CA GLU A 22 -29.08 20.81 31.78
C GLU A 22 -29.72 19.62 31.05
N VAL A 23 -28.91 18.62 30.71
CA VAL A 23 -29.33 17.38 30.06
C VAL A 23 -29.08 16.23 31.02
N SER A 24 -30.15 15.73 31.63
CA SER A 24 -30.05 14.63 32.61
C SER A 24 -30.03 13.27 31.91
N ILE A 25 -29.20 12.36 32.40
CA ILE A 25 -29.03 10.99 31.89
C ILE A 25 -29.28 9.99 33.04
N GLY A 26 -30.13 8.99 32.82
CA GLY A 26 -30.37 7.93 33.81
C GLY A 26 -31.57 7.05 33.48
N ARG A 27 -31.86 6.05 34.34
CA ARG A 27 -32.95 5.08 34.08
C ARG A 27 -34.35 5.59 34.35
N GLN A 28 -34.51 6.65 35.15
CA GLN A 28 -35.83 7.16 35.54
C GLN A 28 -36.53 7.83 34.36
N MET A 29 -37.79 7.48 34.15
CA MET A 29 -38.70 8.21 33.26
C MET A 29 -38.83 9.65 33.77
N GLY A 30 -38.26 10.61 33.03
CA GLY A 30 -38.13 12.01 33.45
C GLY A 30 -36.73 12.61 33.23
N ASN A 31 -35.73 11.78 32.93
CA ASN A 31 -34.44 12.28 32.42
C ASN A 31 -34.55 12.67 30.94
N THR A 32 -33.70 13.59 30.49
CA THR A 32 -33.61 13.99 29.08
C THR A 32 -33.15 12.84 28.18
N VAL A 33 -32.20 12.02 28.69
CA VAL A 33 -31.77 10.77 28.06
C VAL A 33 -32.11 9.62 28.99
N VAL A 34 -33.12 8.84 28.61
CA VAL A 34 -33.60 7.70 29.40
C VAL A 34 -32.90 6.43 28.95
N LEU A 35 -32.08 5.85 29.83
CA LEU A 35 -31.38 4.58 29.61
C LEU A 35 -31.96 3.51 30.54
N VAL A 36 -32.91 2.72 30.04
CA VAL A 36 -33.65 1.72 30.83
C VAL A 36 -32.78 0.49 31.07
N SER A 37 -32.02 0.49 32.17
CA SER A 37 -31.18 -0.64 32.58
C SER A 37 -30.98 -0.70 34.10
N PRO A 38 -30.86 -1.92 34.69
CA PRO A 38 -30.47 -2.12 36.07
C PRO A 38 -29.14 -1.44 36.45
N SER A 39 -28.19 -1.40 35.51
CA SER A 39 -26.82 -0.87 35.69
C SER A 39 -26.74 0.66 35.68
N VAL A 40 -27.85 1.37 35.41
CA VAL A 40 -27.90 2.83 35.31
C VAL A 40 -28.69 3.39 36.48
N SER A 41 -28.11 4.29 37.29
CA SER A 41 -28.82 4.99 38.37
C SER A 41 -30.05 5.78 37.89
N LYS A 42 -31.01 6.03 38.80
CA LYS A 42 -32.25 6.80 38.51
C LYS A 42 -31.94 8.15 37.88
N ARG A 43 -31.04 8.92 38.51
CA ARG A 43 -30.31 10.05 37.92
C ARG A 43 -28.84 9.69 38.00
N HIS A 44 -28.19 9.48 36.85
CA HIS A 44 -26.84 8.95 36.80
C HIS A 44 -25.83 10.08 36.67
N CYS A 45 -25.96 10.88 35.62
CA CYS A 45 -25.14 12.06 35.39
C CYS A 45 -25.95 13.14 34.67
N VAL A 46 -25.41 14.35 34.64
CA VAL A 46 -25.97 15.50 33.95
C VAL A 46 -24.90 16.13 33.07
N LEU A 47 -25.27 16.57 31.87
CA LEU A 47 -24.46 17.47 31.07
C LEU A 47 -24.96 18.88 31.28
N VAL A 48 -24.06 19.78 31.66
CA VAL A 48 -24.32 21.22 31.76
C VAL A 48 -23.72 21.87 30.53
N VAL A 49 -24.57 22.35 29.63
CA VAL A 49 -24.16 22.99 28.38
C VAL A 49 -24.25 24.51 28.56
N GLN A 50 -23.11 25.21 28.58
CA GLN A 50 -23.02 26.67 28.71
C GLN A 50 -21.96 27.23 27.75
N ASN A 51 -22.29 28.25 26.96
CA ASN A 51 -21.34 28.99 26.12
C ASN A 51 -20.41 28.08 25.26
N ASP A 52 -20.99 27.08 24.59
CA ASP A 52 -20.27 26.06 23.79
C ASP A 52 -19.36 25.09 24.58
N GLU A 53 -19.33 25.18 25.91
CA GLU A 53 -18.67 24.22 26.80
C GLU A 53 -19.70 23.22 27.37
N ILE A 54 -19.35 21.94 27.36
CA ILE A 54 -20.19 20.87 27.91
C ILE A 54 -19.47 20.25 29.10
N ILE A 55 -20.03 20.41 30.30
CA ILE A 55 -19.48 19.84 31.52
C ILE A 55 -20.34 18.66 31.94
N LEU A 56 -19.77 17.46 31.93
CA LEU A 56 -20.37 16.27 32.50
C LEU A 56 -20.18 16.26 34.02
N ARG A 57 -21.24 15.99 34.78
CA ARG A 57 -21.20 15.77 36.23
C ARG A 57 -21.93 14.49 36.61
N ASP A 58 -21.27 13.63 37.38
CA ASP A 58 -21.87 12.43 37.96
C ASP A 58 -22.69 12.80 39.21
N HIS A 59 -23.88 12.22 39.35
CA HIS A 59 -24.80 12.47 40.47
C HIS A 59 -24.71 11.38 41.56
N GLY A 60 -23.53 10.81 41.78
CA GLY A 60 -23.33 9.74 42.75
C GLY A 60 -23.91 8.42 42.25
N SER A 61 -23.63 8.10 40.99
CA SER A 61 -24.12 6.87 40.37
C SER A 61 -23.51 5.63 41.02
N SER A 62 -24.24 4.51 41.03
CA SER A 62 -23.81 3.28 41.70
C SER A 62 -22.62 2.62 40.99
N ASN A 63 -22.54 2.79 39.67
CA ASN A 63 -21.50 2.18 38.83
C ASN A 63 -20.46 3.19 38.32
N GLY A 64 -20.63 4.49 38.64
CA GLY A 64 -19.77 5.56 38.17
C GLY A 64 -20.03 5.95 36.70
N THR A 65 -19.69 7.20 36.36
CA THR A 65 -19.66 7.68 34.98
C THR A 65 -18.22 7.65 34.44
N PHE A 66 -18.03 7.14 33.23
CA PHE A 66 -16.72 7.06 32.58
C PHE A 66 -16.66 8.02 31.39
N VAL A 67 -15.55 8.72 31.20
CA VAL A 67 -15.29 9.49 29.97
C VAL A 67 -14.02 8.93 29.32
N ASN A 68 -14.15 8.40 28.11
CA ASN A 68 -13.08 7.72 27.37
C ASN A 68 -12.39 6.62 28.21
N GLY A 69 -13.17 5.86 28.98
CA GLY A 69 -12.70 4.75 29.83
C GLY A 69 -12.20 5.15 31.23
N ILE A 70 -12.16 6.44 31.55
CA ILE A 70 -11.68 6.93 32.86
C ILE A 70 -12.87 7.31 33.74
N LEU A 71 -12.95 6.73 34.94
CA LEU A 71 -13.97 7.05 35.94
C LEU A 71 -13.86 8.53 36.33
N THR A 72 -14.93 9.28 36.15
CA THR A 72 -14.91 10.74 36.33
C THR A 72 -16.14 11.26 37.06
N ARG A 73 -15.93 12.15 38.04
CA ARG A 73 -17.01 12.83 38.77
C ARG A 73 -17.45 14.13 38.11
N SER A 74 -16.54 14.88 37.52
CA SER A 74 -16.83 16.10 36.75
C SER A 74 -15.76 16.31 35.68
N LYS A 75 -16.16 16.54 34.42
CA LYS A 75 -15.22 16.79 33.30
C LYS A 75 -15.85 17.64 32.21
N THR A 76 -15.08 18.55 31.64
CA THR A 76 -15.42 19.15 30.35
C THR A 76 -15.24 18.12 29.24
N ILE A 77 -16.25 17.96 28.39
CA ILE A 77 -16.28 17.01 27.28
C ILE A 77 -16.54 17.74 25.95
N GLY A 78 -16.02 17.20 24.86
CA GLY A 78 -16.15 17.75 23.51
C GLY A 78 -16.71 16.76 22.49
N PRO A 79 -17.02 17.21 21.27
CA PRO A 79 -17.43 16.32 20.18
C PRO A 79 -16.42 15.19 19.93
N GLY A 80 -16.90 13.95 19.83
CA GLY A 80 -16.11 12.73 19.69
C GLY A 80 -15.84 12.00 21.01
N ASP A 81 -16.07 12.64 22.16
CA ASP A 81 -15.89 11.99 23.46
C ASP A 81 -16.95 10.90 23.72
N ARG A 82 -16.49 9.82 24.33
CA ARG A 82 -17.30 8.66 24.70
C ARG A 82 -17.61 8.66 26.18
N ILE A 83 -18.89 8.59 26.52
CA ILE A 83 -19.41 8.58 27.89
C ILE A 83 -19.93 7.18 28.19
N GLY A 84 -19.32 6.50 29.16
CA GLY A 84 -19.75 5.21 29.69
C GLY A 84 -20.71 5.40 30.87
N VAL A 85 -21.88 4.78 30.79
CA VAL A 85 -22.94 4.82 31.81
C VAL A 85 -23.51 3.41 31.96
N GLY A 86 -23.06 2.68 32.99
CA GLY A 86 -23.39 1.26 33.13
C GLY A 86 -22.92 0.46 31.92
N GLU A 87 -23.82 -0.28 31.28
CA GLU A 87 -23.56 -1.03 30.03
C GLU A 87 -23.59 -0.19 28.74
N PHE A 88 -23.93 1.11 28.81
CA PHE A 88 -24.06 1.98 27.64
C PHE A 88 -22.79 2.77 27.38
N ILE A 89 -22.42 2.91 26.09
CA ILE A 89 -21.42 3.86 25.62
C ILE A 89 -22.10 4.84 24.67
N LEU A 90 -22.06 6.12 25.04
CA LEU A 90 -22.63 7.25 24.30
C LEU A 90 -21.51 8.07 23.66
N GLU A 91 -21.69 8.56 22.44
CA GLU A 91 -20.76 9.47 21.77
C GLU A 91 -21.39 10.84 21.54
N LEU A 92 -20.67 11.90 21.90
CA LEU A 92 -21.08 13.28 21.70
C LEU A 92 -20.79 13.74 20.27
N VAL A 93 -21.79 14.18 19.51
CA VAL A 93 -21.65 14.59 18.11
C VAL A 93 -22.20 16.01 17.91
N LYS A 94 -21.45 16.87 17.20
CA LYS A 94 -21.93 18.19 16.75
C LYS A 94 -22.55 18.05 15.35
N PRO A 95 -23.88 18.09 15.16
CA PRO A 95 -24.49 18.12 13.83
C PRO A 95 -24.01 19.34 13.05
N THR A 96 -23.35 19.09 11.92
CA THR A 96 -23.10 20.10 10.89
C THR A 96 -24.40 20.33 10.14
N PRO A 97 -24.89 21.58 9.97
CA PRO A 97 -26.06 21.83 9.15
C PRO A 97 -25.79 21.41 7.70
N PRO A 98 -26.77 20.80 6.99
CA PRO A 98 -26.63 20.54 5.57
C PRO A 98 -26.43 21.88 4.84
N SER A 99 -25.38 21.97 4.03
CA SER A 99 -25.13 23.13 3.18
C SER A 99 -26.24 23.27 2.15
N LEU A 100 -27.10 24.27 2.34
CA LEU A 100 -28.00 24.80 1.32
C LEU A 100 -27.17 25.49 0.23
N HIS A 101 -26.65 24.72 -0.70
CA HIS A 101 -26.28 25.25 -2.01
C HIS A 101 -26.78 24.28 -3.08
N ASN A 102 -27.63 24.84 -3.95
CA ASN A 102 -28.29 24.25 -5.12
C ASN A 102 -29.60 23.49 -4.84
N ALA A 103 -30.61 24.22 -4.39
CA ALA A 103 -31.98 23.96 -4.86
C ALA A 103 -32.21 24.85 -6.10
N PRO A 104 -32.53 24.31 -7.29
CA PRO A 104 -33.08 25.14 -8.35
C PRO A 104 -34.49 25.58 -7.94
N ALA A 105 -34.76 26.87 -8.10
CA ALA A 105 -36.06 27.46 -7.89
C ALA A 105 -37.10 26.82 -8.81
N ILE A 106 -38.13 26.19 -8.24
CA ILE A 106 -39.37 25.89 -8.96
C ILE A 106 -40.36 26.98 -8.60
N TYR A 107 -40.40 28.03 -9.42
CA TYR A 107 -41.55 28.93 -9.49
C TYR A 107 -42.59 28.31 -10.44
N GLY A 108 -43.77 28.01 -9.87
CA GLY A 108 -45.09 28.29 -10.44
C GLY A 108 -45.45 27.88 -11.88
N LEU A 109 -46.54 27.11 -11.95
CA LEU A 109 -47.60 27.09 -12.97
C LEU A 109 -47.35 26.35 -14.29
N GLY A 110 -48.09 25.24 -14.42
CA GLY A 110 -49.22 25.18 -15.35
C GLY A 110 -48.92 24.98 -16.84
N ASN A 111 -49.40 23.85 -17.36
CA ASN A 111 -49.64 23.55 -18.77
C ASN A 111 -48.41 23.40 -19.68
N VAL A 112 -48.17 22.17 -20.14
CA VAL A 112 -48.53 21.69 -21.49
C VAL A 112 -47.77 20.37 -21.67
N ILE A 113 -48.51 19.26 -21.60
CA ILE A 113 -48.05 18.00 -22.20
C ILE A 113 -48.06 18.22 -23.71
N GLN A 114 -46.89 18.14 -24.35
CA GLN A 114 -46.80 17.82 -25.78
C GLN A 114 -45.63 16.86 -25.98
N PHE A 115 -45.96 15.60 -26.25
CA PHE A 115 -45.03 14.65 -26.83
C PHE A 115 -45.02 14.86 -28.35
N PRO A 116 -43.87 15.13 -28.99
CA PRO A 116 -43.75 14.95 -30.42
C PRO A 116 -43.37 13.50 -30.75
N ASP A 117 -44.06 13.03 -31.77
CA ASP A 117 -44.18 11.68 -32.27
C ASP A 117 -42.94 11.19 -33.03
N LYS A 118 -42.89 9.87 -33.18
CA LYS A 118 -41.90 9.06 -33.90
C LYS A 118 -41.71 9.52 -35.35
N THR A 119 -40.45 9.60 -35.80
CA THR A 119 -40.09 9.31 -37.19
C THR A 119 -38.83 8.42 -37.26
N GLN A 120 -39.13 7.15 -37.58
CA GLN A 120 -38.40 6.13 -38.36
C GLN A 120 -36.86 6.28 -38.53
N LYS A 121 -36.04 5.40 -37.94
CA LYS A 121 -35.74 3.98 -38.26
C LYS A 121 -34.65 3.81 -39.33
N LYS A 122 -33.49 3.26 -38.91
CA LYS A 122 -32.74 2.30 -39.73
C LYS A 122 -31.99 1.31 -38.85
N ASP A 123 -32.18 0.05 -39.20
CA ASP A 123 -31.89 -1.17 -38.46
C ASP A 123 -30.39 -1.53 -38.39
N ILE A 124 -29.99 -2.30 -37.37
CA ILE A 124 -29.48 -3.69 -37.45
C ILE A 124 -28.72 -4.04 -36.16
N GLY A 125 -29.10 -5.18 -35.54
CA GLY A 125 -28.17 -6.03 -34.79
C GLY A 125 -28.42 -6.12 -33.29
N ALA A 126 -29.14 -7.16 -32.87
CA ALA A 126 -29.35 -7.54 -31.48
C ALA A 126 -28.06 -8.08 -30.84
N GLU A 127 -27.80 -7.71 -29.58
CA GLU A 127 -27.74 -8.63 -28.45
C GLU A 127 -27.59 -7.84 -27.14
N GLY A 128 -28.37 -8.24 -26.14
CA GLY A 128 -28.66 -7.46 -24.95
C GLY A 128 -27.49 -7.34 -23.97
N ASN A 129 -27.42 -6.19 -23.31
CA ASN A 129 -26.81 -6.08 -22.00
C ASN A 129 -27.59 -5.08 -21.15
N THR A 130 -28.22 -5.60 -20.09
CA THR A 130 -28.78 -4.84 -18.98
C THR A 130 -27.63 -4.17 -18.22
N THR A 131 -27.36 -2.91 -18.55
CA THR A 131 -26.36 -2.11 -17.84
C THR A 131 -26.94 -1.60 -16.53
N SER A 132 -26.50 -2.24 -15.46
CA SER A 132 -26.61 -1.83 -14.07
C SER A 132 -26.28 -0.34 -13.87
N LEU A 133 -27.04 0.32 -13.00
CA LEU A 133 -26.85 1.67 -12.50
C LEU A 133 -25.40 1.86 -12.01
N LYS A 134 -24.59 2.59 -12.80
CA LYS A 134 -23.26 3.06 -12.37
C LYS A 134 -23.43 4.11 -11.29
N SER A 135 -22.95 3.77 -10.10
CA SER A 135 -22.71 4.66 -8.97
C SER A 135 -21.86 5.87 -9.38
N ILE A 136 -22.19 7.03 -8.81
CA ILE A 136 -21.48 8.29 -9.01
C ILE A 136 -20.05 8.13 -8.46
N GLU A 137 -19.08 8.13 -9.37
CA GLU A 137 -17.66 8.01 -9.08
C GLU A 137 -17.16 9.34 -8.48
N ARG A 138 -16.78 9.34 -7.19
CA ARG A 138 -16.18 10.51 -6.54
C ARG A 138 -14.84 10.83 -7.21
N VAL A 139 -14.63 12.07 -7.63
CA VAL A 139 -13.31 12.54 -8.11
C VAL A 139 -12.40 12.73 -6.89
N PRO A 140 -11.28 12.00 -6.77
CA PRO A 140 -10.42 12.07 -5.60
C PRO A 140 -9.55 13.32 -5.61
N GLN A 141 -9.34 13.88 -4.43
CA GLN A 141 -8.53 15.08 -4.23
C GLN A 141 -7.06 14.75 -3.97
N ASP A 142 -6.74 13.58 -3.40
CA ASP A 142 -5.38 13.20 -3.03
C ASP A 142 -4.56 12.57 -4.16
N PHE A 143 -3.26 12.90 -4.25
CA PHE A 143 -2.34 12.34 -5.24
C PHE A 143 -2.26 10.81 -5.13
N LYS A 144 -2.27 10.28 -3.91
CA LYS A 144 -2.28 8.83 -3.64
C LYS A 144 -3.54 8.15 -4.20
N GLU A 145 -4.70 8.80 -4.08
CA GLU A 145 -5.97 8.28 -4.60
C GLU A 145 -6.03 8.37 -6.14
N LYS A 146 -5.46 9.42 -6.74
CA LYS A 146 -5.32 9.53 -8.19
C LYS A 146 -4.40 8.47 -8.78
N VAL A 147 -3.28 8.18 -8.11
CA VAL A 147 -2.38 7.09 -8.50
C VAL A 147 -3.07 5.74 -8.33
N ALA A 148 -3.78 5.51 -7.23
CA ALA A 148 -4.56 4.28 -7.01
C ALA A 148 -5.61 4.07 -8.12
N LEU A 149 -6.37 5.11 -8.49
CA LEU A 149 -7.35 5.01 -9.57
C LEU A 149 -6.74 4.85 -10.96
N PHE A 150 -5.61 5.49 -11.23
CA PHE A 150 -4.88 5.29 -12.48
C PHE A 150 -4.40 3.84 -12.60
N ILE A 151 -3.87 3.30 -11.49
CA ILE A 151 -3.47 1.90 -11.42
C ILE A 151 -4.70 1.01 -11.64
N ASP A 152 -5.79 1.21 -10.90
CA ASP A 152 -7.03 0.43 -10.98
C ASP A 152 -7.73 0.47 -12.34
N LYS A 153 -7.69 1.60 -13.05
CA LYS A 153 -8.37 1.72 -14.36
C LYS A 153 -7.51 1.38 -15.57
N GLN A 154 -6.23 1.71 -15.59
CA GLN A 154 -5.38 1.52 -16.78
C GLN A 154 -4.44 0.34 -16.69
N ILE A 155 -3.80 0.15 -15.54
CA ILE A 155 -2.73 -0.85 -15.37
C ILE A 155 -3.34 -2.20 -14.98
N MET A 156 -4.31 -2.16 -14.08
CA MET A 156 -4.95 -3.31 -13.48
C MET A 156 -5.66 -4.28 -14.43
N PRO A 157 -6.41 -3.85 -15.46
CA PRO A 157 -7.04 -4.79 -16.39
C PRO A 157 -6.04 -5.76 -17.03
N PHE A 158 -4.83 -5.28 -17.34
CA PHE A 158 -3.78 -6.08 -17.97
C PHE A 158 -3.19 -7.13 -17.02
N PHE A 159 -2.83 -6.73 -15.79
CA PHE A 159 -2.24 -7.65 -14.81
C PHE A 159 -3.26 -8.63 -14.24
N TYR A 160 -4.51 -8.22 -14.10
CA TYR A 160 -5.59 -9.13 -13.71
C TYR A 160 -5.86 -10.17 -14.81
N ALA A 161 -5.83 -9.78 -16.08
CA ALA A 161 -5.93 -10.72 -17.20
C ALA A 161 -4.79 -11.77 -17.20
N LEU A 162 -3.59 -11.39 -16.77
CA LEU A 162 -2.46 -12.32 -16.62
C LEU A 162 -2.69 -13.35 -15.51
N ASN A 163 -3.26 -12.94 -14.38
CA ASN A 163 -3.55 -13.81 -13.22
C ASN A 163 -4.65 -14.86 -13.48
N PHE A 164 -5.49 -14.68 -14.50
CA PHE A 164 -6.45 -15.71 -14.93
C PHE A 164 -5.80 -16.89 -15.65
N LYS A 165 -4.67 -16.65 -16.34
CA LYS A 165 -4.03 -17.65 -17.21
C LYS A 165 -2.85 -18.35 -16.53
N TYR A 166 -2.11 -17.65 -15.69
CA TYR A 166 -0.87 -18.12 -15.08
C TYR A 166 -0.94 -18.06 -13.56
N ASP A 167 -0.25 -18.99 -12.90
CA ASP A 167 -0.12 -19.02 -11.45
C ASP A 167 0.66 -17.77 -10.96
N LEU A 168 0.26 -17.21 -9.83
CA LEU A 168 0.89 -16.04 -9.21
C LEU A 168 2.40 -16.24 -9.01
N LYS A 169 2.84 -17.48 -8.72
CA LYS A 169 4.26 -17.83 -8.63
C LYS A 169 5.01 -17.63 -9.95
N THR A 170 4.41 -18.04 -11.06
CA THR A 170 5.00 -17.92 -12.40
C THR A 170 5.04 -16.45 -12.83
N ILE A 171 3.98 -15.69 -12.54
CA ILE A 171 3.93 -14.24 -12.81
C ILE A 171 5.02 -13.53 -11.99
N GLY A 172 5.16 -13.86 -10.71
CA GLY A 172 6.23 -13.34 -9.86
C GLY A 172 7.62 -13.64 -10.41
N ALA A 173 7.84 -14.88 -10.86
CA ALA A 173 9.11 -15.28 -11.48
C ALA A 173 9.40 -14.52 -12.78
N TRP A 174 8.40 -14.29 -13.63
CA TRP A 174 8.55 -13.51 -14.86
C TRP A 174 8.87 -12.05 -14.57
N ILE A 175 8.15 -11.43 -13.62
CA ILE A 175 8.42 -10.05 -13.20
C ILE A 175 9.84 -9.93 -12.65
N LEU A 176 10.29 -10.87 -11.83
CA LEU A 176 11.63 -10.85 -11.24
C LEU A 176 12.72 -11.06 -12.31
N THR A 177 12.47 -11.95 -13.28
CA THR A 177 13.36 -12.15 -14.43
C THR A 177 13.47 -10.89 -15.29
N LEU A 178 12.34 -10.25 -15.58
CA LEU A 178 12.27 -9.03 -16.38
C LEU A 178 12.88 -7.85 -15.63
N LEU A 179 12.74 -7.78 -14.30
CA LEU A 179 13.42 -6.82 -13.43
C LEU A 179 14.93 -7.00 -13.48
N CYS A 180 15.44 -8.24 -13.36
CA CYS A 180 16.86 -8.52 -13.48
C CYS A 180 17.40 -8.11 -14.85
N LEU A 181 16.74 -8.52 -15.94
CA LEU A 181 17.14 -8.15 -17.30
C LEU A 181 17.10 -6.63 -17.53
N GLY A 182 16.02 -5.99 -17.08
CA GLY A 182 15.83 -4.55 -17.18
C GLY A 182 16.89 -3.78 -16.39
N SER A 183 17.22 -4.22 -15.18
CA SER A 183 18.25 -3.61 -14.34
C SER A 183 19.63 -3.69 -14.99
N LEU A 184 19.93 -4.80 -15.67
CA LEU A 184 21.18 -4.97 -16.42
C LEU A 184 21.24 -3.97 -17.58
N LEU A 185 20.19 -3.89 -18.39
CA LEU A 185 20.11 -2.97 -19.54
C LEU A 185 20.24 -1.50 -19.10
N VAL A 186 19.48 -1.13 -18.07
CA VAL A 186 19.49 0.20 -17.45
C VAL A 186 20.86 0.57 -16.90
N SER A 187 21.63 -0.39 -16.42
CA SER A 187 22.96 -0.16 -15.85
C SER A 187 24.05 -0.06 -16.92
N ILE A 188 23.93 -0.82 -18.02
CA ILE A 188 24.93 -0.87 -19.10
C ILE A 188 24.91 0.42 -19.93
N GLN A 189 23.73 0.96 -20.25
CA GLN A 189 23.59 2.14 -21.10
C GLN A 189 24.34 3.39 -20.59
N PRO A 190 24.18 3.82 -19.32
CA PRO A 190 24.93 4.97 -18.81
C PRO A 190 26.43 4.66 -18.73
N LEU A 191 26.83 3.41 -18.51
CA LEU A 191 28.25 3.02 -18.45
C LEU A 191 28.96 3.25 -19.79
N ILE A 192 28.31 2.90 -20.91
CA ILE A 192 28.88 3.06 -22.25
C ILE A 192 28.99 4.54 -22.66
N GLU A 193 27.91 5.30 -22.48
CA GLU A 193 27.87 6.72 -22.87
C GLU A 193 28.89 7.56 -22.08
N VAL A 194 29.01 7.28 -20.78
CA VAL A 194 29.91 8.00 -19.88
C VAL A 194 31.37 7.67 -20.17
N ASN A 195 31.68 6.42 -20.50
CA ASN A 195 33.04 6.03 -20.88
C ASN A 195 33.52 6.84 -22.09
N HIS A 196 32.65 7.08 -23.07
CA HIS A 196 33.00 7.84 -24.27
C HIS A 196 33.21 9.34 -23.98
N GLN A 197 32.32 9.96 -23.20
CA GLN A 197 32.40 11.41 -22.92
C GLN A 197 33.55 11.77 -21.97
N SER A 198 33.77 10.99 -20.90
CA SER A 198 34.88 11.22 -19.96
C SER A 198 36.23 11.05 -20.67
N LEU A 199 36.34 10.02 -21.51
CA LEU A 199 37.52 9.76 -22.32
C LEU A 199 37.81 10.92 -23.29
N ILE A 200 36.80 11.44 -24.01
CA ILE A 200 36.97 12.60 -24.89
C ILE A 200 37.46 13.84 -24.12
N ASN A 201 36.91 14.10 -22.94
CA ASN A 201 37.30 15.27 -22.13
C ASN A 201 38.74 15.16 -21.63
N GLU A 202 39.13 14.00 -21.10
CA GLU A 202 40.50 13.76 -20.63
C GLU A 202 41.50 13.88 -21.79
N LEU A 203 41.22 13.19 -22.91
CA LEU A 203 42.06 13.25 -24.10
C LEU A 203 42.14 14.67 -24.67
N GLY A 204 41.02 15.40 -24.66
CA GLY A 204 40.97 16.78 -25.09
C GLY A 204 41.86 17.69 -24.24
N LEU A 205 41.85 17.51 -22.91
CA LEU A 205 42.71 18.26 -21.99
C LEU A 205 44.19 17.94 -22.21
N ARG A 206 44.54 16.67 -22.42
CA ARG A 206 45.91 16.24 -22.73
C ARG A 206 46.38 16.79 -24.08
N ALA A 207 45.59 16.63 -25.14
CA ALA A 207 45.89 17.16 -26.47
C ALA A 207 46.07 18.67 -26.44
N LYS A 208 45.21 19.38 -25.70
CA LYS A 208 45.31 20.82 -25.43
C LYS A 208 46.61 21.20 -24.74
N PHE A 209 47.02 20.45 -23.72
CA PHE A 209 48.25 20.69 -22.99
C PHE A 209 49.48 20.53 -23.90
N ILE A 210 49.53 19.45 -24.68
CA ILE A 210 50.62 19.19 -25.64
C ILE A 210 50.67 20.29 -26.72
N ALA A 211 49.51 20.67 -27.29
CA ALA A 211 49.43 21.72 -28.29
C ALA A 211 49.95 23.07 -27.75
N LYS A 212 49.57 23.43 -26.52
CA LYS A 212 50.10 24.62 -25.84
C LYS A 212 51.61 24.56 -25.62
N GLN A 213 52.16 23.41 -25.25
CA GLN A 213 53.60 23.26 -25.11
C GLN A 213 54.34 23.42 -26.44
N ILE A 214 53.80 22.87 -27.53
CA ILE A 214 54.35 23.03 -28.87
C ILE A 214 54.37 24.52 -29.26
N VAL A 215 53.26 25.24 -29.05
CA VAL A 215 53.19 26.68 -29.34
C VAL A 215 54.17 27.46 -28.46
N ALA A 216 54.19 27.21 -27.15
CA ALA A 216 55.08 27.92 -26.22
C ALA A 216 56.56 27.74 -26.57
N LYS A 217 56.98 26.54 -26.98
CA LYS A 217 58.35 26.26 -27.42
C LYS A 217 58.68 26.91 -28.77
N ASN A 218 57.73 26.95 -29.70
CA ASN A 218 58.01 27.35 -31.09
C ASN A 218 57.67 28.81 -31.45
N ALA A 219 56.83 29.48 -30.66
CA ALA A 219 56.40 30.85 -30.92
C ALA A 219 57.57 31.87 -31.01
N PRO A 220 58.62 31.82 -30.15
CA PRO A 220 59.75 32.73 -30.26
C PRO A 220 60.51 32.55 -31.59
N PHE A 221 60.74 31.30 -32.02
CA PHE A 221 61.47 30.98 -33.25
C PHE A 221 60.73 31.47 -34.50
N LEU A 222 59.39 31.34 -34.49
CA LEU A 222 58.55 31.84 -35.56
C LEU A 222 58.51 33.38 -35.61
N ALA A 223 58.65 34.06 -34.46
CA ALA A 223 58.73 35.52 -34.40
C ALA A 223 60.05 36.07 -34.95
N THR A 224 61.16 35.37 -34.70
CA THR A 224 62.50 35.75 -35.17
C THR A 224 62.83 35.21 -36.56
N LYS A 225 61.94 34.43 -37.19
CA LYS A 225 62.17 33.72 -38.47
C LYS A 225 63.43 32.85 -38.44
N THR A 226 63.75 32.29 -37.29
CA THR A 226 64.85 31.33 -37.09
C THR A 226 64.34 29.89 -37.18
N ASP A 227 65.24 28.94 -37.35
CA ASP A 227 64.89 27.52 -37.42
C ASP A 227 64.06 27.07 -36.20
N ILE A 228 63.00 26.31 -36.48
CA ILE A 228 61.99 25.86 -35.51
C ILE A 228 62.58 24.72 -34.67
N SER A 229 62.14 24.58 -33.41
CA SER A 229 62.52 23.45 -32.57
C SER A 229 62.07 22.13 -33.20
N THR A 230 63.04 21.26 -33.51
CA THR A 230 62.85 20.00 -34.26
C THR A 230 62.28 18.85 -33.43
N ASP A 231 62.07 19.07 -32.13
CA ASP A 231 61.72 18.04 -31.15
C ASP A 231 60.24 17.60 -31.19
N ILE A 232 59.41 18.18 -32.07
CA ILE A 232 57.99 17.78 -32.16
C ILE A 232 57.83 16.30 -32.55
N GLY A 233 58.75 15.77 -33.36
CA GLY A 233 58.71 14.38 -33.81
C GLY A 233 59.06 13.36 -32.72
N SER A 234 59.62 13.80 -31.58
CA SER A 234 59.85 12.92 -30.43
C SER A 234 58.57 12.71 -29.63
N LEU A 235 57.64 13.68 -29.60
CA LEU A 235 56.33 13.56 -28.95
C LEU A 235 55.48 12.43 -29.56
N GLU A 236 55.49 12.29 -30.89
CA GLU A 236 54.83 11.15 -31.59
C GLU A 236 55.45 9.78 -31.24
N LYS A 237 56.69 9.76 -30.72
CA LYS A 237 57.42 8.53 -30.39
C LYS A 237 57.49 8.25 -28.88
N SER A 238 57.44 9.29 -28.04
CA SER A 238 57.57 9.21 -26.59
C SER A 238 56.24 8.94 -25.90
N GLU A 239 55.13 9.47 -26.44
CA GLU A 239 53.79 9.25 -25.92
C GLU A 239 53.03 8.31 -26.86
N LYS A 240 52.72 7.09 -26.39
CA LYS A 240 52.10 6.03 -27.21
C LYS A 240 50.73 6.40 -27.78
N ASP A 241 50.05 7.37 -27.18
CA ASP A 241 48.68 7.73 -27.53
C ASP A 241 48.62 8.87 -28.58
N VAL A 242 49.75 9.57 -28.81
CA VAL A 242 49.82 10.71 -29.73
C VAL A 242 50.04 10.21 -31.16
N ARG A 243 48.97 10.16 -31.93
CA ARG A 243 48.99 9.74 -33.34
C ARG A 243 49.66 10.77 -34.25
N MET A 244 49.43 12.05 -33.98
CA MET A 244 49.97 13.14 -34.81
C MET A 244 50.23 14.38 -33.97
N ALA A 245 51.42 14.96 -34.11
CA ALA A 245 51.75 16.27 -33.56
C ALA A 245 52.50 17.07 -34.62
N ILE A 246 51.87 18.12 -35.15
CA ILE A 246 52.43 18.93 -36.24
C ILE A 246 52.23 20.42 -35.98
N LEU A 247 53.12 21.22 -36.54
CA LEU A 247 53.03 22.67 -36.61
C LEU A 247 52.82 23.05 -38.07
N VAL A 248 51.79 23.82 -38.38
CA VAL A 248 51.44 24.21 -39.76
C VAL A 248 51.35 25.73 -39.89
N ASP A 249 51.66 26.26 -41.07
CA ASP A 249 51.37 27.65 -41.41
C ASP A 249 49.90 27.86 -41.81
N LEU A 250 49.54 29.11 -42.11
CA LEU A 250 48.18 29.46 -42.55
C LEU A 250 47.80 28.87 -43.92
N GLU A 251 48.75 28.42 -44.73
CA GLU A 251 48.54 27.71 -45.99
C GLU A 251 48.47 26.18 -45.81
N ASN A 252 48.45 25.71 -44.56
CA ASN A 252 48.48 24.29 -44.16
C ASN A 252 49.77 23.56 -44.55
N ARG A 253 50.86 24.28 -44.75
CA ARG A 253 52.18 23.68 -44.94
C ARG A 253 52.77 23.33 -43.59
N ILE A 254 53.27 22.10 -43.46
CA ILE A 254 53.90 21.59 -42.25
C ILE A 254 55.26 22.28 -42.06
N LEU A 255 55.38 23.02 -40.96
CA LEU A 255 56.58 23.70 -40.50
C LEU A 255 57.46 22.79 -39.62
N ALA A 256 56.84 21.88 -38.88
CA ALA A 256 57.52 20.85 -38.09
C ALA A 256 56.54 19.68 -37.82
N PRO A 257 56.99 18.43 -37.64
CA PRO A 257 58.38 17.97 -37.48
C PRO A 257 59.18 17.88 -38.80
N THR A 258 60.52 17.83 -38.69
CA THR A 258 61.46 17.90 -39.83
C THR A 258 61.25 16.79 -40.86
N ASN A 259 60.84 15.60 -40.42
CA ASN A 259 60.55 14.45 -41.30
C ASN A 259 59.34 14.66 -42.23
N ARG A 260 58.46 15.63 -41.94
CA ARG A 260 57.29 15.98 -42.75
C ARG A 260 57.28 17.46 -43.16
N MET A 261 58.40 18.18 -42.96
CA MET A 261 58.51 19.60 -43.26
C MET A 261 58.24 19.87 -44.75
N ASN A 262 57.59 20.99 -45.05
CA ASN A 262 57.18 21.42 -46.40
C ASN A 262 56.16 20.53 -47.11
N GLN A 263 55.62 19.51 -46.44
CA GLN A 263 54.45 18.79 -46.93
C GLN A 263 53.17 19.58 -46.60
N TYR A 264 52.13 19.41 -47.41
CA TYR A 264 50.82 20.04 -47.16
C TYR A 264 49.87 19.06 -46.48
N LEU A 265 49.12 19.56 -45.50
CA LEU A 265 48.06 18.79 -44.86
C LEU A 265 46.81 18.83 -45.76
N VAL A 266 46.72 17.89 -46.71
CA VAL A 266 45.68 17.88 -47.77
C VAL A 266 44.53 16.90 -47.48
N SER A 267 44.78 15.77 -46.82
CA SER A 267 43.78 14.69 -46.66
C SER A 267 43.78 14.12 -45.25
N GLY A 268 42.58 13.93 -44.69
CA GLY A 268 42.37 13.38 -43.34
C GLY A 268 41.20 14.06 -42.63
N GLU A 269 40.74 13.49 -41.51
CA GLU A 269 39.75 14.16 -40.65
C GLU A 269 40.39 15.37 -39.95
N GLU A 270 41.66 15.23 -39.56
CA GLU A 270 42.50 16.26 -38.96
C GLU A 270 42.70 17.45 -39.90
N ALA A 271 42.87 17.19 -41.21
CA ALA A 271 43.03 18.22 -42.23
C ALA A 271 41.77 19.07 -42.41
N LYS A 272 40.59 18.44 -42.40
CA LYS A 272 39.29 19.13 -42.50
C LYS A 272 39.06 20.02 -41.29
N ILE A 273 39.30 19.49 -40.09
CA ILE A 273 39.19 20.20 -38.82
C ILE A 273 40.15 21.39 -38.78
N ALA A 274 41.39 21.20 -39.22
CA ALA A 274 42.39 22.27 -39.29
C ALA A 274 41.97 23.41 -40.22
N ILE A 275 41.45 23.10 -41.41
CA ILE A 275 40.97 24.11 -42.37
C ILE A 275 39.79 24.90 -41.80
N GLN A 276 38.81 24.22 -41.19
CA GLN A 276 37.64 24.87 -40.59
C GLN A 276 38.04 25.77 -39.41
N THR A 277 38.93 25.27 -38.57
CA THR A 277 39.46 25.96 -37.39
C THR A 277 40.29 27.19 -37.76
N ARG A 278 41.14 27.08 -38.78
CA ARG A 278 41.89 28.22 -39.33
C ARG A 278 40.98 29.39 -39.68
N ASN A 279 39.89 29.12 -40.40
CA ASN A 279 38.97 30.17 -40.82
C ASN A 279 38.30 30.86 -39.62
N ARG A 280 38.01 30.11 -38.54
CA ARG A 280 37.48 30.67 -37.29
C ARG A 280 38.49 31.58 -36.60
N PHE A 281 39.76 31.18 -36.51
CA PHE A 281 40.84 32.01 -35.97
C PHE A 281 41.08 33.29 -36.79
N LEU A 282 41.12 33.19 -38.12
CA LEU A 282 41.30 34.34 -39.00
C LEU A 282 40.12 35.31 -38.94
N SER A 283 38.90 34.81 -38.72
CA SER A 283 37.71 35.65 -38.55
C SER A 283 37.60 36.34 -37.18
N GLY A 284 38.51 36.04 -36.23
CA GLY A 284 38.47 36.57 -34.87
C GLY A 284 37.33 36.03 -34.01
N ARG A 285 36.65 34.96 -34.44
CA ARG A 285 35.54 34.34 -33.68
C ARG A 285 36.01 33.53 -32.47
N GLU A 286 37.24 33.01 -32.53
CA GLU A 286 37.82 32.20 -31.47
C GLU A 286 39.26 32.65 -31.20
N GLU A 287 39.64 32.69 -29.91
CA GLU A 287 40.96 33.19 -29.48
C GLU A 287 41.83 32.13 -28.80
N GLY A 288 41.33 30.92 -28.52
CA GLY A 288 42.07 29.91 -27.77
C GLY A 288 41.97 28.52 -28.39
N VAL A 289 42.55 27.55 -27.70
CA VAL A 289 42.57 26.13 -28.11
C VAL A 289 41.17 25.63 -28.43
N ILE A 290 41.02 25.06 -29.62
CA ILE A 290 39.81 24.35 -30.03
C ILE A 290 40.07 22.85 -29.89
N ILE A 291 39.12 22.15 -29.29
CA ILE A 291 39.14 20.70 -29.14
C ILE A 291 37.96 20.18 -29.94
N GLU A 292 38.23 19.32 -30.92
CA GLU A 292 37.21 18.61 -31.67
C GLU A 292 37.42 17.11 -31.56
N ALA A 293 36.34 16.41 -31.21
CA ALA A 293 36.32 14.96 -31.15
C ALA A 293 35.74 14.42 -32.46
N THR A 294 36.45 13.45 -33.03
CA THR A 294 35.97 12.60 -34.13
C THR A 294 35.59 11.23 -33.55
N ASN A 295 35.07 10.34 -34.40
CA ASN A 295 34.70 8.98 -33.97
C ASN A 295 35.89 8.14 -33.49
N HIS A 296 37.13 8.52 -33.84
CA HIS A 296 38.33 7.73 -33.53
C HIS A 296 39.40 8.52 -32.79
N ASN A 297 39.46 9.85 -32.97
CA ASN A 297 40.54 10.69 -32.49
C ASN A 297 40.00 11.96 -31.82
N VAL A 298 40.76 12.49 -30.86
CA VAL A 298 40.53 13.83 -30.31
C VAL A 298 41.63 14.74 -30.82
N VAL A 299 41.23 15.83 -31.49
CA VAL A 299 42.13 16.80 -32.11
C VAL A 299 42.08 18.12 -31.35
N ALA A 300 43.23 18.58 -30.89
CA ALA A 300 43.38 19.92 -30.31
C ALA A 300 44.21 20.81 -31.24
N ILE A 301 43.73 22.03 -31.45
CA ILE A 301 44.39 23.03 -32.29
C ILE A 301 44.61 24.31 -31.49
N GLU A 302 45.87 24.70 -31.34
CA GLU A 302 46.26 25.96 -30.69
C GLU A 302 46.91 26.91 -31.72
N PRO A 303 46.42 28.17 -31.84
CA PRO A 303 47.02 29.13 -32.75
C PRO A 303 48.31 29.72 -32.16
N VAL A 304 49.33 29.85 -32.99
CA VAL A 304 50.52 30.64 -32.68
C VAL A 304 50.22 32.10 -32.97
N LYS A 305 50.15 32.90 -31.91
CA LYS A 305 49.92 34.35 -31.99
C LYS A 305 51.21 35.12 -31.80
N ILE A 306 51.45 36.09 -32.67
CA ILE A 306 52.58 37.01 -32.56
C ILE A 306 52.06 38.44 -32.56
N PHE A 307 52.64 39.27 -31.70
CA PHE A 307 52.31 40.69 -31.64
C PHE A 307 52.85 41.40 -32.89
N ASN A 308 51.95 41.97 -33.68
CA ASN A 308 52.32 42.82 -34.80
C ASN A 308 52.32 44.29 -34.35
N PRO A 309 53.48 44.95 -34.21
CA PRO A 309 53.57 46.33 -33.74
C PRO A 309 52.90 47.33 -34.69
N ARG A 310 52.72 46.99 -35.97
CA ARG A 310 52.07 47.88 -36.96
C ARG A 310 50.55 47.90 -36.82
N LEU A 311 49.96 46.77 -36.47
CA LEU A 311 48.51 46.63 -36.28
C LEU A 311 48.09 46.80 -34.82
N ASN A 312 49.06 46.92 -33.91
CA ASN A 312 48.89 46.93 -32.45
C ASN A 312 47.99 45.77 -31.96
N LYS A 313 48.11 44.60 -32.60
CA LYS A 313 47.28 43.42 -32.36
C LYS A 313 48.08 42.14 -32.54
N ASN A 314 47.68 41.10 -31.81
CA ASN A 314 48.18 39.75 -31.99
C ASN A 314 47.57 39.13 -33.25
N ILE A 315 48.41 38.73 -34.20
CA ILE A 315 48.00 38.03 -35.42
C ILE A 315 48.37 36.55 -35.30
N VAL A 316 47.51 35.68 -35.83
CA VAL A 316 47.79 34.25 -35.95
C VAL A 316 48.69 34.03 -37.17
N ILE A 317 49.80 33.33 -37.01
CA ILE A 317 50.77 33.08 -38.09
C ILE A 317 50.99 31.58 -38.38
N ALA A 318 50.68 30.72 -37.42
CA ALA A 318 50.79 29.27 -37.51
C ALA A 318 49.80 28.62 -36.54
N MET A 319 49.62 27.30 -36.62
CA MET A 319 48.79 26.53 -35.69
C MET A 319 49.51 25.24 -35.33
N ALA A 320 49.47 24.87 -34.05
CA ALA A 320 49.88 23.54 -33.60
C ALA A 320 48.64 22.63 -33.58
N ILE A 321 48.75 21.46 -34.20
CA ILE A 321 47.70 20.45 -34.29
C ILE A 321 48.21 19.20 -33.60
N VAL A 322 47.45 18.71 -32.62
CA VAL A 322 47.73 17.46 -31.89
C VAL A 322 46.52 16.56 -31.97
N SER A 323 46.72 15.31 -32.37
CA SER A 323 45.70 14.27 -32.45
C SER A 323 46.08 13.09 -31.55
N ILE A 324 45.17 12.69 -30.67
CA ILE A 324 45.32 11.56 -29.77
C ILE A 324 44.27 10.49 -30.11
N ASP A 325 44.68 9.22 -30.15
CA ASP A 325 43.77 8.10 -30.44
C ASP A 325 42.90 7.76 -29.21
N SER A 326 41.59 7.61 -29.43
CA SER A 326 40.62 7.35 -28.36
C SER A 326 40.58 5.90 -27.86
N LEU A 327 41.20 4.97 -28.59
CA LEU A 327 41.06 3.52 -28.37
C LEU A 327 41.96 2.96 -27.25
N GLN A 328 42.93 3.70 -26.73
CA GLN A 328 43.96 3.16 -25.81
C GLN A 328 43.96 3.74 -24.39
N SER A 329 43.21 4.81 -24.10
CA SER A 329 43.24 5.49 -22.80
C SER A 329 42.11 5.07 -21.86
N LEU A 330 42.40 4.56 -20.67
CA LEU A 330 41.38 4.31 -19.63
C LEU A 330 41.01 5.61 -18.89
N PRO A 331 39.72 5.80 -18.53
CA PRO A 331 39.25 6.98 -17.79
C PRO A 331 39.70 6.98 -16.32
N SER A 332 39.84 8.18 -15.75
CA SER A 332 40.16 8.40 -14.33
C SER A 332 38.99 8.11 -13.37
N LEU A 333 39.28 7.57 -12.17
CA LEU A 333 38.27 7.05 -11.21
C LEU A 333 37.30 8.09 -10.61
N GLY A 334 37.59 9.40 -10.67
CA GLY A 334 36.84 10.44 -9.94
C GLY A 334 35.44 10.71 -10.53
N ASP A 335 35.33 10.71 -11.85
CA ASP A 335 34.06 11.01 -12.54
C ASP A 335 33.05 9.88 -12.43
N VAL A 336 33.52 8.66 -12.20
CA VAL A 336 32.74 7.42 -12.18
C VAL A 336 31.64 7.43 -11.09
N GLY A 337 31.86 8.13 -9.97
CA GLY A 337 30.94 8.14 -8.82
C GLY A 337 29.59 8.82 -9.08
N LEU A 338 29.57 9.95 -9.80
CA LEU A 338 28.33 10.68 -10.11
C LEU A 338 27.41 9.86 -11.04
N PHE A 339 28.00 9.01 -11.88
CA PHE A 339 27.24 8.23 -12.86
C PHE A 339 26.67 6.94 -12.28
N TYR A 340 27.39 6.28 -11.35
CA TYR A 340 26.80 5.21 -10.56
C TYR A 340 25.57 5.68 -9.78
N SER A 341 25.54 6.92 -9.30
CA SER A 341 24.34 7.47 -8.64
C SER A 341 23.12 7.54 -9.56
N LYS A 342 23.28 7.90 -10.85
CA LYS A 342 22.20 7.91 -11.83
C LYS A 342 21.69 6.49 -12.12
N ALA A 343 22.59 5.52 -12.27
CA ALA A 343 22.23 4.12 -12.47
C ALA A 343 21.46 3.57 -11.25
N ILE A 344 21.90 3.91 -10.03
CA ILE A 344 21.21 3.53 -8.79
C ILE A 344 19.80 4.13 -8.75
N VAL A 345 19.63 5.40 -9.10
CA VAL A 345 18.31 6.05 -9.12
C VAL A 345 17.38 5.40 -10.16
N LEU A 346 17.87 5.11 -11.36
CA LEU A 346 17.06 4.49 -12.42
C LEU A 346 16.67 3.05 -12.05
N ASN A 347 17.58 2.29 -11.46
CA ASN A 347 17.29 0.97 -10.91
C ASN A 347 16.28 1.06 -9.77
N GLY A 348 16.42 2.02 -8.85
CA GLY A 348 15.46 2.25 -7.77
C GLY A 348 14.04 2.48 -8.31
N LEU A 349 13.89 3.28 -9.37
CA LEU A 349 12.61 3.50 -10.03
C LEU A 349 12.04 2.20 -10.65
N LEU A 350 12.89 1.40 -11.31
CA LEU A 350 12.50 0.11 -11.89
C LEU A 350 11.99 -0.86 -10.80
N PHE A 351 12.67 -0.90 -9.66
CA PHE A 351 12.26 -1.70 -8.49
C PHE A 351 10.93 -1.22 -7.90
N ILE A 352 10.70 0.09 -7.80
CA ILE A 352 9.42 0.64 -7.33
C ILE A 352 8.28 0.22 -8.25
N ILE A 353 8.48 0.29 -9.57
CA ILE A 353 7.47 -0.14 -10.56
C ILE A 353 7.18 -1.63 -10.42
N ALA A 354 8.21 -2.48 -10.35
CA ALA A 354 8.04 -3.93 -10.17
C ALA A 354 7.36 -4.27 -8.84
N PHE A 355 7.70 -3.57 -7.75
CA PHE A 355 7.07 -3.73 -6.45
C PHE A 355 5.58 -3.38 -6.50
N LEU A 356 5.21 -2.26 -7.11
CA LEU A 356 3.80 -1.87 -7.27
C LEU A 356 3.04 -2.96 -8.02
N ILE A 357 3.59 -3.46 -9.15
CA ILE A 357 2.95 -4.53 -9.92
C ILE A 357 2.71 -5.78 -9.06
N LEU A 358 3.72 -6.24 -8.30
CA LEU A 358 3.59 -7.39 -7.41
C LEU A 358 2.56 -7.16 -6.29
N TYR A 359 2.62 -5.99 -5.65
CA TYR A 359 1.71 -5.60 -4.58
C TYR A 359 0.25 -5.61 -5.04
N PHE A 360 -0.05 -4.96 -6.16
CA PHE A 360 -1.40 -4.91 -6.69
C PHE A 360 -1.88 -6.25 -7.25
N SER A 361 -0.98 -7.05 -7.85
CA SER A 361 -1.31 -8.42 -8.28
C SER A 361 -1.69 -9.33 -7.11
N THR A 362 -1.20 -9.02 -5.90
CA THR A 362 -1.48 -9.80 -4.68
C THR A 362 -2.77 -9.34 -3.98
N LEU A 363 -3.09 -8.04 -4.00
CA LEU A 363 -4.25 -7.48 -3.30
C LEU A 363 -5.61 -7.91 -3.86
N LYS A 364 -5.77 -7.93 -5.18
CA LYS A 364 -7.09 -8.17 -5.78
C LYS A 364 -7.69 -9.54 -5.44
N PRO A 365 -6.95 -10.66 -5.47
CA PRO A 365 -7.49 -11.94 -5.03
C PRO A 365 -8.15 -11.89 -3.65
N PHE A 366 -7.58 -11.12 -2.70
CA PHE A 366 -8.18 -10.95 -1.37
C PHE A 366 -9.41 -10.05 -1.38
N GLN A 367 -9.44 -9.01 -2.20
CA GLN A 367 -10.62 -8.14 -2.34
C GLN A 367 -11.80 -8.91 -2.96
N VAL A 368 -11.56 -9.63 -4.06
CA VAL A 368 -12.58 -10.47 -4.71
C VAL A 368 -13.05 -11.57 -3.76
N LEU A 369 -12.14 -12.20 -3.01
CA LEU A 369 -12.52 -13.15 -1.98
C LEU A 369 -13.47 -12.55 -0.95
N ASN A 370 -13.15 -11.37 -0.41
CA ASN A 370 -13.97 -10.72 0.62
C ASN A 370 -15.37 -10.35 0.08
N ASP A 371 -15.42 -9.83 -1.15
CA ASP A 371 -16.67 -9.50 -1.84
C ASP A 371 -17.51 -10.74 -2.15
N ASP A 372 -16.87 -11.84 -2.57
CA ASP A 372 -17.53 -13.11 -2.83
C ASP A 372 -18.08 -13.73 -1.54
N ILE A 373 -17.34 -13.66 -0.43
CA ILE A 373 -17.82 -14.12 0.89
C ILE A 373 -19.07 -13.33 1.29
N ASP A 374 -19.06 -12.00 1.17
CA ASP A 374 -20.21 -11.15 1.51
C ASP A 374 -21.44 -11.48 0.64
N LYS A 375 -21.25 -11.69 -0.67
CA LYS A 375 -22.33 -12.15 -1.58
C LYS A 375 -22.86 -13.53 -1.23
N VAL A 376 -21.99 -14.47 -0.84
CA VAL A 376 -22.43 -15.82 -0.42
C VAL A 376 -23.23 -15.76 0.88
N LEU A 377 -22.81 -14.92 1.84
CA LEU A 377 -23.54 -14.70 3.10
C LEU A 377 -24.90 -14.01 2.89
N LYS A 378 -25.00 -13.11 1.90
CA LYS A 378 -26.26 -12.47 1.49
C LYS A 378 -27.20 -13.39 0.71
N GLY A 379 -26.71 -14.54 0.25
CA GLY A 379 -27.47 -15.51 -0.55
C GLY A 379 -27.47 -15.23 -2.06
N ASP A 380 -26.74 -14.22 -2.52
CA ASP A 380 -26.61 -13.87 -3.95
C ASP A 380 -25.74 -14.88 -4.72
N MET A 381 -24.86 -15.60 -4.02
CA MET A 381 -24.01 -16.65 -4.60
C MET A 381 -23.99 -17.92 -3.75
N ASN A 382 -23.81 -19.06 -4.42
CA ASN A 382 -23.81 -20.36 -3.74
C ASN A 382 -22.45 -20.75 -3.14
N GLN A 383 -21.36 -20.25 -3.70
CA GLN A 383 -19.99 -20.55 -3.31
C GLN A 383 -19.07 -19.42 -3.79
N VAL A 384 -17.95 -19.24 -3.10
CA VAL A 384 -16.87 -18.33 -3.50
C VAL A 384 -16.20 -18.89 -4.75
N THR A 385 -16.01 -18.04 -5.75
CA THR A 385 -15.40 -18.46 -7.02
C THR A 385 -13.88 -18.58 -6.89
N LYS A 386 -13.31 -19.65 -7.46
CA LYS A 386 -11.85 -19.82 -7.65
C LYS A 386 -11.43 -19.17 -8.97
N GLU A 387 -11.64 -17.87 -9.09
CA GLU A 387 -11.27 -17.12 -10.30
C GLU A 387 -9.75 -17.02 -10.49
N PHE A 388 -8.99 -16.97 -9.39
CA PHE A 388 -7.53 -16.84 -9.42
C PHE A 388 -6.84 -18.18 -9.12
N LYS A 389 -5.85 -18.54 -9.95
CA LYS A 389 -5.03 -19.74 -9.76
C LYS A 389 -3.90 -19.47 -8.76
N ILE A 390 -4.22 -19.53 -7.48
CA ILE A 390 -3.24 -19.48 -6.39
C ILE A 390 -3.22 -20.85 -5.72
N SER A 391 -2.21 -21.67 -6.01
CA SER A 391 -2.14 -23.04 -5.49
C SER A 391 -2.15 -23.09 -3.96
N GLU A 392 -1.55 -22.10 -3.29
CA GLU A 392 -1.43 -22.03 -1.83
C GLU A 392 -2.75 -21.69 -1.16
N LEU A 393 -3.59 -20.91 -1.84
CA LEU A 393 -4.89 -20.47 -1.32
C LEU A 393 -6.02 -21.45 -1.69
N SER A 394 -5.74 -22.45 -2.53
CA SER A 394 -6.75 -23.39 -3.00
C SER A 394 -7.45 -24.15 -1.86
N SER A 395 -6.67 -24.63 -0.88
CA SER A 395 -7.17 -25.32 0.31
C SER A 395 -7.94 -24.38 1.25
N LEU A 396 -7.48 -23.13 1.38
CA LEU A 396 -8.15 -22.10 2.14
C LEU A 396 -9.52 -21.76 1.52
N TRP A 397 -9.61 -21.66 0.19
CA TRP A 397 -10.88 -21.50 -0.52
C TRP A 397 -11.83 -22.67 -0.28
N ASP A 398 -11.33 -23.91 -0.30
CA ASP A 398 -12.17 -25.09 -0.07
C ASP A 398 -12.70 -25.15 1.36
N ASN A 399 -11.86 -24.78 2.34
CA ASN A 399 -12.26 -24.67 3.73
C ASN A 399 -13.29 -23.56 3.95
N ILE A 400 -13.10 -22.39 3.33
CA ILE A 400 -14.05 -21.27 3.38
C ILE A 400 -15.38 -21.69 2.75
N ASN A 401 -15.37 -22.31 1.57
CA ASN A 401 -16.59 -22.78 0.92
C ASN A 401 -17.30 -23.85 1.75
N SER A 402 -16.56 -24.78 2.34
CA SER A 402 -17.10 -25.80 3.24
C SER A 402 -17.72 -25.19 4.50
N ALA A 403 -17.10 -24.15 5.06
CA ALA A 403 -17.62 -23.41 6.21
C ALA A 403 -18.89 -22.63 5.84
N LEU A 404 -18.88 -21.92 4.72
CA LEU A 404 -20.03 -21.15 4.23
C LEU A 404 -21.23 -22.04 3.89
N GLN A 405 -21.00 -23.24 3.36
CA GLN A 405 -22.06 -24.22 3.11
C GLN A 405 -22.69 -24.76 4.40
N ARG A 406 -21.96 -24.75 5.52
CA ARG A 406 -22.48 -25.15 6.84
C ARG A 406 -23.25 -24.03 7.54
N VAL A 407 -23.13 -22.78 7.08
CA VAL A 407 -23.94 -21.67 7.60
C VAL A 407 -25.38 -21.87 7.14
N PRO A 408 -26.37 -22.04 8.05
CA PRO A 408 -27.77 -22.19 7.67
C PRO A 408 -28.21 -20.95 6.90
N ARG A 409 -28.54 -21.11 5.61
CA ARG A 409 -29.15 -20.03 4.83
C ARG A 409 -30.53 -19.77 5.42
N SER A 410 -30.70 -18.61 6.03
CA SER A 410 -32.04 -18.09 6.28
C SER A 410 -32.61 -17.68 4.92
N THR A 411 -33.22 -18.64 4.22
CA THR A 411 -34.16 -18.33 3.13
C THR A 411 -35.32 -17.58 3.75
N MET A 412 -35.19 -16.26 3.84
CA MET A 412 -36.31 -15.36 4.05
C MET A 412 -36.95 -15.10 2.68
N THR A 413 -37.47 -16.15 2.06
CA THR A 413 -38.44 -16.02 0.98
C THR A 413 -39.80 -15.74 1.63
N MET A 414 -40.13 -14.46 1.75
CA MET A 414 -41.50 -14.00 1.97
C MET A 414 -42.31 -14.26 0.69
N SER A 415 -42.78 -15.49 0.50
CA SER A 415 -43.98 -15.83 -0.27
C SER A 415 -44.15 -17.34 -0.32
N GLY A 416 -45.33 -17.80 0.11
CA GLY A 416 -45.75 -19.19 -0.05
C GLY A 416 -45.67 -19.97 1.25
N VAL A 417 -46.84 -20.12 1.87
CA VAL A 417 -47.14 -21.17 2.83
C VAL A 417 -46.80 -22.50 2.16
N ASP A 418 -45.76 -23.19 2.64
CA ASP A 418 -45.72 -24.64 2.63
C ASP A 418 -44.90 -25.15 3.81
N ASN A 419 -45.51 -26.09 4.51
CA ASN A 419 -45.00 -26.72 5.71
C ASN A 419 -43.60 -27.31 5.48
N MET A 420 -42.61 -26.79 6.19
CA MET A 420 -41.44 -27.58 6.55
C MET A 420 -41.31 -27.53 8.07
N SER A 421 -42.09 -28.39 8.73
CA SER A 421 -41.85 -28.79 10.10
C SER A 421 -40.44 -29.34 10.20
N PHE A 422 -39.64 -28.80 11.12
CA PHE A 422 -38.34 -29.37 11.50
C PHE A 422 -38.57 -30.71 12.21
N GLN A 423 -38.82 -31.76 11.42
CA GLN A 423 -38.92 -33.14 11.87
C GLN A 423 -37.51 -33.76 11.83
N GLY A 424 -36.64 -33.24 12.68
CA GLY A 424 -35.32 -33.79 12.93
C GLY A 424 -35.04 -33.69 14.43
N THR A 425 -35.17 -34.80 15.13
CA THR A 425 -34.59 -34.96 16.47
C THR A 425 -33.08 -34.74 16.33
N LEU A 426 -32.60 -33.53 16.67
CA LEU A 426 -31.17 -33.24 16.89
C LEU A 426 -30.61 -34.37 17.76
N SER A 427 -29.76 -35.19 17.15
CA SER A 427 -29.13 -36.33 17.80
C SER A 427 -27.98 -35.82 18.65
N SER A 428 -27.68 -36.48 19.78
CA SER A 428 -26.55 -36.13 20.63
C SER A 428 -25.21 -36.12 19.88
N ALA A 429 -25.09 -36.83 18.76
CA ALA A 429 -23.91 -36.83 17.90
C ALA A 429 -23.73 -35.52 17.10
N ASP A 430 -24.83 -34.86 16.70
CA ASP A 430 -24.78 -33.63 15.89
C ASP A 430 -24.26 -32.44 16.69
N CYS A 431 -24.46 -32.49 18.02
CA CYS A 431 -23.99 -31.46 18.94
C CYS A 431 -22.51 -31.59 19.28
N VAL A 432 -21.90 -32.79 19.15
CA VAL A 432 -20.51 -33.06 19.55
C VAL A 432 -19.51 -32.78 18.43
N ALA A 433 -19.85 -33.15 17.19
CA ALA A 433 -18.94 -33.09 16.04
C ALA A 433 -18.25 -31.72 15.82
N PRO A 434 -18.92 -30.55 16.01
CA PRO A 434 -18.25 -29.26 15.87
C PRO A 434 -17.19 -29.01 16.95
N PHE A 435 -17.43 -29.48 18.18
CA PHE A 435 -16.55 -29.22 19.32
C PHE A 435 -15.40 -30.21 19.43
N GLU A 436 -15.52 -31.39 18.83
CA GLU A 436 -14.39 -32.32 18.70
C GLU A 436 -13.28 -31.74 17.80
N VAL A 437 -13.67 -31.09 16.70
CA VAL A 437 -12.73 -30.41 15.78
C VAL A 437 -12.10 -29.18 16.43
N ILE A 438 -12.88 -28.37 17.13
CA ILE A 438 -12.41 -27.14 17.80
C ILE A 438 -11.57 -27.49 19.04
N GLY A 439 -11.99 -28.50 19.80
CA GLY A 439 -11.39 -28.90 21.07
C GLY A 439 -9.94 -29.35 20.97
N GLY A 440 -9.54 -29.93 19.83
CA GLY A 440 -8.15 -30.32 19.57
C GLY A 440 -7.19 -29.16 19.30
N ILE A 441 -7.71 -27.96 19.00
CA ILE A 441 -6.90 -26.77 18.66
C ILE A 441 -7.07 -25.68 19.74
N SER A 442 -8.13 -25.74 20.53
CA SER A 442 -8.45 -24.72 21.54
C SER A 442 -7.57 -24.83 22.78
N LYS A 443 -7.10 -23.68 23.28
CA LYS A 443 -6.44 -23.55 24.60
C LYS A 443 -7.43 -23.45 25.78
N HIS A 444 -8.73 -23.52 25.49
CA HIS A 444 -9.80 -23.42 26.48
C HIS A 444 -10.31 -24.81 26.84
N GLY A 445 -10.76 -25.02 28.09
CA GLY A 445 -11.48 -26.24 28.45
C GLY A 445 -12.87 -26.22 27.83
N ILE A 446 -13.25 -27.25 27.08
CA ILE A 446 -14.57 -27.35 26.45
C ILE A 446 -15.27 -28.59 26.99
N VAL A 447 -16.53 -28.45 27.42
CA VAL A 447 -17.40 -29.56 27.83
C VAL A 447 -18.73 -29.43 27.12
N VAL A 448 -19.22 -30.53 26.55
CA VAL A 448 -20.52 -30.60 25.88
C VAL A 448 -21.41 -31.58 26.63
N CYS A 449 -22.60 -31.11 27.01
CA CYS A 449 -23.61 -31.91 27.68
C CYS A 449 -24.91 -31.97 26.86
N ASP A 450 -25.67 -33.05 27.02
CA ASP A 450 -27.01 -33.19 26.44
C ASP A 450 -28.09 -32.42 27.22
N SER A 451 -29.35 -32.49 26.78
CA SER A 451 -30.49 -31.86 27.46
C SER A 451 -30.74 -32.40 28.88
N GLU A 452 -30.28 -33.61 29.18
CA GLU A 452 -30.35 -34.25 30.50
C GLU A 452 -29.11 -33.95 31.36
N LYS A 453 -28.21 -33.08 30.87
CA LYS A 453 -26.94 -32.67 31.51
C LYS A 453 -25.91 -33.81 31.62
N LYS A 454 -26.02 -34.83 30.77
CA LYS A 454 -25.03 -35.90 30.63
C LYS A 454 -23.87 -35.44 29.78
N ILE A 455 -22.66 -35.79 30.19
CA ILE A 455 -21.43 -35.41 29.49
C ILE A 455 -21.31 -36.25 28.21
N LEU A 456 -21.32 -35.56 27.07
CA LEU A 456 -21.14 -36.18 25.75
C LEU A 456 -19.69 -36.13 25.29
N TYR A 457 -19.00 -35.02 25.58
CA TYR A 457 -17.62 -34.76 25.18
C TYR A 457 -16.96 -33.72 26.08
N PHE A 458 -15.65 -33.82 26.28
CA PHE A 458 -14.80 -32.71 26.68
C PHE A 458 -13.40 -32.86 26.09
N ASN A 459 -12.68 -31.76 25.98
CA ASN A 459 -11.32 -31.76 25.43
C ASN A 459 -10.25 -32.02 26.50
N GLN A 460 -9.02 -32.32 26.05
CA GLN A 460 -7.88 -32.62 26.92
C GLN A 460 -7.57 -31.49 27.92
N VAL A 461 -7.81 -30.23 27.54
CA VAL A 461 -7.59 -29.08 28.44
C VAL A 461 -8.53 -29.15 29.64
N PHE A 462 -9.79 -29.54 29.46
CA PHE A 462 -10.71 -29.72 30.58
C PHE A 462 -10.38 -30.96 31.42
N GLU A 463 -9.90 -32.03 30.80
CA GLU A 463 -9.39 -33.22 31.49
C GLU A 463 -8.24 -32.88 32.45
N GLU A 464 -7.31 -32.01 32.01
CA GLU A 464 -6.21 -31.51 32.85
C GLU A 464 -6.68 -30.58 33.98
N ILE A 465 -7.69 -29.74 33.74
CA ILE A 465 -8.24 -28.82 34.77
C ILE A 465 -9.04 -29.57 35.82
N SER A 466 -9.91 -30.50 35.39
CA SER A 466 -10.85 -31.19 36.27
C SER A 466 -10.30 -32.48 36.88
N GLY A 467 -9.26 -33.07 36.28
CA GLY A 467 -8.75 -34.40 36.62
C GLY A 467 -9.73 -35.54 36.30
N LEU A 468 -10.74 -35.29 35.45
CA LEU A 468 -11.72 -36.28 35.00
C LEU A 468 -11.32 -36.85 33.64
N HIS A 469 -11.33 -38.17 33.52
CA HIS A 469 -11.04 -38.86 32.25
C HIS A 469 -12.32 -39.14 31.47
N ILE A 470 -12.35 -38.81 30.18
CA ILE A 470 -13.56 -38.90 29.34
C ILE A 470 -14.12 -40.33 29.29
N GLU A 471 -13.25 -41.33 29.27
CA GLU A 471 -13.63 -42.76 29.22
C GLU A 471 -14.37 -43.23 30.48
N GLN A 472 -14.18 -42.56 31.62
CA GLN A 472 -14.80 -42.92 32.90
C GLN A 472 -16.15 -42.23 33.11
N VAL A 473 -16.40 -41.13 32.41
CA VAL A 473 -17.46 -40.16 32.75
C VAL A 473 -18.47 -39.97 31.60
N LYS A 474 -18.18 -40.48 30.40
CA LYS A 474 -19.04 -40.34 29.23
C LYS A 474 -20.43 -40.97 29.47
N GLY A 475 -21.47 -40.15 29.34
CA GLY A 475 -22.86 -40.55 29.57
C GLY A 475 -23.33 -40.42 31.02
N GLU A 476 -22.44 -40.08 31.95
CA GLU A 476 -22.82 -39.68 33.31
C GLU A 476 -23.25 -38.22 33.36
N THR A 477 -24.12 -37.90 34.31
CA THR A 477 -24.53 -36.51 34.55
C THR A 477 -23.35 -35.72 35.10
N LEU A 478 -23.15 -34.48 34.65
CA LEU A 478 -22.09 -33.60 35.18
C LEU A 478 -22.13 -33.53 36.73
N MET A 479 -23.33 -33.65 37.31
CA MET A 479 -23.60 -33.68 38.75
C MET A 479 -23.12 -34.94 39.49
N SER A 480 -23.03 -36.09 38.83
CA SER A 480 -22.49 -37.32 39.45
C SER A 480 -21.00 -37.47 39.24
N ALA A 481 -20.48 -36.86 38.17
CA ALA A 481 -19.08 -36.96 37.78
C ALA A 481 -18.14 -35.99 38.52
N GLY A 482 -18.64 -34.82 38.92
CA GLY A 482 -17.83 -33.80 39.57
C GLY A 482 -17.40 -34.18 41.00
N ARG A 483 -16.11 -34.02 41.32
CA ARG A 483 -15.57 -34.22 42.68
C ARG A 483 -15.72 -32.99 43.57
N ASP A 484 -15.82 -31.79 42.98
CA ASP A 484 -15.93 -30.52 43.69
C ASP A 484 -17.39 -30.07 43.82
N GLN A 485 -17.92 -30.08 45.05
CA GLN A 485 -19.30 -29.70 45.34
C GLN A 485 -19.59 -28.22 45.02
N ALA A 486 -18.61 -27.33 45.11
CA ALA A 486 -18.80 -25.91 44.83
C ALA A 486 -18.94 -25.67 43.32
N PHE A 487 -18.13 -26.35 42.50
CA PHE A 487 -18.23 -26.30 41.04
C PHE A 487 -19.57 -26.86 40.55
N LEU A 488 -20.04 -27.95 41.16
CA LEU A 488 -21.34 -28.55 40.84
C LEU A 488 -22.51 -27.61 41.17
N ALA A 489 -22.46 -26.94 42.32
CA ALA A 489 -23.46 -25.96 42.71
C ALA A 489 -23.51 -24.77 41.72
N LEU A 490 -22.35 -24.29 41.27
CA LEU A 490 -22.26 -23.26 40.24
C LEU A 490 -22.86 -23.71 38.91
N CYS A 491 -22.50 -24.92 38.44
CA CYS A 491 -23.06 -25.47 37.20
C CYS A 491 -24.59 -25.57 37.28
N GLN A 492 -25.13 -26.01 38.41
CA GLN A 492 -26.58 -26.10 38.63
C GLN A 492 -27.27 -24.73 38.56
N ASP A 493 -26.68 -23.72 39.19
CA ASP A 493 -27.16 -22.34 39.13
C ASP A 493 -27.12 -21.80 37.69
N MET A 494 -26.00 -21.98 36.98
CA MET A 494 -25.84 -21.57 35.58
C MET A 494 -26.88 -22.23 34.65
N PHE A 495 -27.14 -23.53 34.80
CA PHE A 495 -28.20 -24.20 34.03
C PHE A 495 -29.57 -23.56 34.27
N SER A 496 -29.90 -23.19 35.52
CA SER A 496 -31.19 -22.58 35.85
C SER A 496 -31.33 -21.16 35.28
N LYS A 497 -30.23 -20.39 35.30
CA LYS A 497 -30.19 -19.02 34.77
C LYS A 497 -30.26 -18.99 33.24
N VAL A 498 -29.65 -19.95 32.54
CA VAL A 498 -29.74 -20.01 31.07
C VAL A 498 -31.15 -20.37 30.59
N VAL A 499 -31.85 -21.24 31.32
CA VAL A 499 -33.26 -21.55 31.01
C VAL A 499 -34.18 -20.34 31.22
N SER A 500 -33.83 -19.40 32.10
CA SER A 500 -34.68 -18.27 32.49
C SER A 500 -34.25 -16.89 31.95
N GLY A 501 -32.99 -16.72 31.56
CA GLY A 501 -32.34 -15.41 31.38
C GLY A 501 -31.61 -15.17 30.04
N GLY A 502 -31.60 -16.12 29.11
CA GLY A 502 -31.01 -15.94 27.77
C GLY A 502 -30.15 -17.13 27.32
N PRO A 503 -29.64 -17.14 26.07
CA PRO A 503 -28.97 -18.31 25.48
C PRO A 503 -27.56 -18.58 26.05
N SER A 504 -26.99 -17.66 26.84
CA SER A 504 -25.66 -17.82 27.41
C SER A 504 -25.52 -17.10 28.76
N ILE A 505 -24.69 -17.64 29.62
CA ILE A 505 -24.28 -17.01 30.89
C ILE A 505 -22.77 -17.16 31.11
N GLN A 506 -22.20 -16.22 31.84
CA GLN A 506 -20.81 -16.25 32.25
C GLN A 506 -20.73 -16.11 33.78
N GLU A 507 -19.91 -16.94 34.41
CA GLU A 507 -19.59 -16.90 35.83
C GLU A 507 -18.08 -17.12 36.04
N GLU A 508 -17.59 -16.92 37.25
CA GLU A 508 -16.18 -17.11 37.61
C GLU A 508 -16.04 -18.16 38.70
N PHE A 509 -15.03 -19.03 38.58
CA PHE A 509 -14.77 -20.08 39.55
C PHE A 509 -13.28 -20.32 39.73
N GLU A 510 -12.88 -20.62 40.96
CA GLU A 510 -11.49 -20.87 41.29
C GLU A 510 -11.21 -22.37 41.37
N PHE A 511 -10.37 -22.87 40.46
CA PHE A 511 -9.86 -24.24 40.51
C PHE A 511 -8.45 -24.22 41.09
N SER A 512 -8.24 -24.90 42.22
CA SER A 512 -6.92 -25.12 42.82
C SER A 512 -6.07 -23.85 42.99
N GLY A 513 -6.67 -22.71 43.35
CA GLY A 513 -5.95 -21.44 43.53
C GLY A 513 -5.86 -20.54 42.30
N VAL A 514 -6.45 -20.94 41.17
CA VAL A 514 -6.40 -20.22 39.89
C VAL A 514 -7.82 -19.87 39.46
N LEU A 515 -8.04 -18.60 39.09
CA LEU A 515 -9.35 -18.10 38.66
C LEU A 515 -9.63 -18.42 37.19
N PHE A 516 -10.79 -19.01 36.92
CA PHE A 516 -11.27 -19.32 35.58
C PHE A 516 -12.60 -18.62 35.30
N GLY A 517 -12.75 -18.11 34.07
CA GLY A 517 -14.05 -17.70 33.54
C GLY A 517 -14.76 -18.91 32.93
N ILE A 518 -15.98 -19.17 33.36
CA ILE A 518 -16.83 -20.25 32.84
C ILE A 518 -17.96 -19.62 32.04
N TYR A 519 -18.04 -19.97 30.77
CA TYR A 519 -19.09 -19.55 29.85
C TYR A 519 -19.97 -20.76 29.54
N LEU A 520 -21.27 -20.67 29.82
CA LEU A 520 -22.25 -21.69 29.48
C LEU A 520 -23.14 -21.16 28.35
N ILE A 521 -23.24 -21.92 27.27
CA ILE A 521 -24.10 -21.64 26.11
C ILE A 521 -25.12 -22.76 25.99
N ALA A 522 -26.40 -22.43 25.97
CA ALA A 522 -27.47 -23.36 25.63
C ALA A 522 -27.79 -23.27 24.14
N MET A 523 -27.88 -24.43 23.49
CA MET A 523 -28.23 -24.52 22.08
C MET A 523 -29.55 -25.28 21.91
N GLY A 524 -30.47 -24.70 21.14
CA GLY A 524 -31.81 -25.22 20.93
C GLY A 524 -32.64 -24.29 20.05
N ALA A 525 -33.82 -24.75 19.61
CA ALA A 525 -34.74 -23.92 18.85
C ALA A 525 -35.36 -22.85 19.76
N ALA A 526 -35.50 -21.62 19.25
CA ALA A 526 -36.04 -20.50 20.00
C ALA A 526 -37.42 -20.83 20.60
N GLY A 527 -37.56 -20.68 21.92
CA GLY A 527 -38.80 -20.97 22.66
C GLY A 527 -39.00 -22.42 23.11
N THR A 528 -38.01 -23.30 22.91
CA THR A 528 -38.04 -24.70 23.41
C THR A 528 -36.95 -24.94 24.45
N ALA A 529 -37.10 -25.98 25.27
CA ALA A 529 -36.05 -26.40 26.20
C ALA A 529 -34.74 -26.68 25.43
N PRO A 530 -33.59 -26.23 25.94
CA PRO A 530 -32.31 -26.36 25.23
C PRO A 530 -31.95 -27.84 25.05
N LYS A 531 -31.45 -28.16 23.86
CA LYS A 531 -31.16 -29.54 23.43
C LYS A 531 -29.74 -29.97 23.78
N CYS A 532 -28.81 -29.03 23.87
CA CYS A 532 -27.47 -29.27 24.40
C CYS A 532 -26.90 -28.03 25.08
N TYR A 533 -25.91 -28.26 25.93
CA TYR A 533 -25.20 -27.23 26.67
C TYR A 533 -23.71 -27.33 26.40
N VAL A 534 -23.05 -26.20 26.26
CA VAL A 534 -21.61 -26.12 26.00
C VAL A 534 -20.98 -25.22 27.05
N PHE A 535 -20.03 -25.77 27.81
CA PHE A 535 -19.17 -25.01 28.69
C PHE A 535 -17.85 -24.70 27.99
N ILE A 536 -17.43 -23.45 28.09
CA ILE A 536 -16.09 -23.00 27.69
C ILE A 536 -15.44 -22.42 28.94
N ILE A 537 -14.27 -22.92 29.29
CA ILE A 537 -13.54 -22.61 30.50
C ILE A 537 -12.23 -21.96 30.08
N GLU A 538 -12.07 -20.71 30.47
CA GLU A 538 -10.93 -19.88 30.14
C GLU A 538 -10.14 -19.55 31.41
N LYS A 539 -8.84 -19.83 31.39
CA LYS A 539 -7.95 -19.40 32.47
C LYS A 539 -7.82 -17.89 32.42
N LYS A 540 -8.17 -17.19 33.49
CA LYS A 540 -7.82 -15.77 33.60
C LYS A 540 -6.33 -15.68 33.96
N GLU A 541 -5.52 -15.25 32.99
CA GLU A 541 -4.15 -14.85 33.29
C GLU A 541 -4.19 -13.67 34.27
N GLY A 542 -3.40 -13.78 35.34
CA GLY A 542 -3.49 -12.92 36.51
C GLY A 542 -3.37 -11.42 36.21
N ALA A 543 -4.25 -10.67 36.86
CA ALA A 543 -4.01 -9.31 37.32
C ALA A 543 -2.82 -9.22 38.27
#